data_AF-A0A5M8P1W7-F1
#
_entry.id   AF-A0A5M8P1W7-F1
#
_cell.length_a   1.000
_cell.length_b   1.000
_cell.length_c   1.000
_cell.angle_alpha   90.00
_cell.angle_beta   90.00
_cell.angle_gamma   90.00
#
_symmetry.space_group_name_H-M   'P 1'
#
loop_
_entity.id
_entity.type
_entity.pdbx_description
1 polymer ?
#
loop_
_entity_poly.entity_id
_entity_poly.type
_entity_poly.pdbx_seq_one_letter_code
_entity_poly.pdbx_strand_id
1 'polypeptide(L)'
;MHHHPENDPQYTALTVNAGIASPPIINPYLQAKKQRHTFTASEYAEQILKGNIMILSQAVTLVESQKAEHQSIAQEVIEKCLPYSGQSVRIGITGVPGAGKSTSIDAFGMHLLGDRNKKLAVLAIDPSSERSKGSILGDKTRMEEISREANAFIRPSPSAGSLGGVARKTRETIILCEAAGFDTIFVETVGVGQSETAVHSMVDFFLLIQLAGAGDELQGIKRGIMEMADGIVVNKADGDNIDRAHLAAAQYRNALHLFPLPPSGWSPQVLTYSGYYKKGISEIWNMVYEYIDFTRSNGYFDVRRHSQARYWMYESINEQLKNHFYHSEEIEKALVVKEQQVLKSEISSFMAAKQMLDLYFKTR
;
A
#
# COMPACT_ATOMS: atom_id res chain seq x y z
N MET A 1 27.96 -0.63 53.43
CA MET A 1 28.76 0.53 53.86
C MET A 1 30.05 0.53 53.05
N HIS A 2 30.05 1.21 51.90
CA HIS A 2 31.24 1.45 51.11
C HIS A 2 31.54 2.94 51.22
N HIS A 3 32.65 3.26 51.88
CA HIS A 3 33.10 4.64 52.07
C HIS A 3 33.56 5.20 50.73
N HIS A 4 32.76 6.07 50.12
CA HIS A 4 33.19 6.89 48.99
C HIS A 4 34.11 8.02 49.50
N PRO A 5 35.20 8.34 48.79
CA PRO A 5 36.22 9.33 49.19
C PRO A 5 35.70 10.78 49.28
N GLU A 6 34.44 11.00 48.92
CA GLU A 6 33.78 12.31 48.87
C GLU A 6 33.20 12.74 50.24
N ASN A 7 33.22 11.83 51.24
CA ASN A 7 32.76 12.08 52.61
C ASN A 7 33.90 12.34 53.61
N ASP A 8 35.11 12.68 53.14
CA ASP A 8 36.24 13.06 54.00
C ASP A 8 36.06 14.52 54.51
N PRO A 9 36.07 14.76 55.83
CA PRO A 9 35.91 16.09 56.42
C PRO A 9 37.01 17.10 56.04
N GLN A 10 38.06 16.70 55.30
CA GLN A 10 39.09 17.60 54.76
C GLN A 10 38.66 18.39 53.50
N TYR A 11 37.52 18.05 52.86
CA TYR A 11 36.97 18.79 51.72
C TYR A 11 35.83 19.74 52.14
N THR A 12 36.16 20.74 52.96
CA THR A 12 35.19 21.72 53.53
C THR A 12 34.68 22.80 52.55
N ALA A 13 34.98 22.69 51.26
CA ALA A 13 34.67 23.74 50.26
C ALA A 13 33.40 23.49 49.42
N LEU A 14 32.66 22.40 49.62
CA LEU A 14 31.44 22.10 48.86
C LEU A 14 30.24 21.93 49.78
N THR A 15 29.39 22.97 49.84
CA THR A 15 28.09 22.90 50.50
C THR A 15 27.11 22.17 49.59
N VAL A 16 26.77 20.93 49.93
CA VAL A 16 25.75 20.16 49.20
C VAL A 16 24.37 20.61 49.67
N ASN A 17 23.64 21.34 48.83
CA ASN A 17 22.24 21.66 49.08
C ASN A 17 21.38 20.39 48.96
N ALA A 18 20.41 20.22 49.86
CA ALA A 18 19.48 19.10 49.81
C ALA A 18 18.74 19.09 48.46
N GLY A 19 18.78 17.95 47.77
CA GLY A 19 18.18 17.80 46.45
C GLY A 19 16.68 18.08 46.48
N ILE A 20 16.23 18.95 45.58
CA ILE A 20 14.80 19.20 45.32
C ILE A 20 14.19 17.90 44.77
N ALA A 21 13.06 17.48 45.31
CA ALA A 21 12.36 16.27 44.85
C ALA A 21 12.12 16.35 43.34
N SER A 22 12.51 15.30 42.62
CA SER A 22 12.28 15.21 41.17
C SER A 22 10.79 15.41 40.87
N PRO A 23 10.43 16.29 39.92
CA PRO A 23 9.05 16.43 39.52
C PRO A 23 8.53 15.09 38.99
N PRO A 24 7.24 14.77 39.22
CA PRO A 24 6.67 13.51 38.80
C PRO A 24 6.81 13.33 37.29
N ILE A 25 7.29 12.16 36.87
CA ILE A 25 7.51 11.79 35.45
C ILE A 25 6.17 11.76 34.67
N ILE A 26 5.06 11.63 35.39
CA ILE A 26 3.70 11.56 34.85
C ILE A 26 2.91 12.73 35.43
N ASN A 27 2.22 13.48 34.58
CA ASN A 27 1.40 14.62 35.01
C ASN A 27 0.35 14.17 36.05
N PRO A 28 0.42 14.62 37.31
CA PRO A 28 -0.47 14.19 38.39
C PRO A 28 -1.92 14.67 38.20
N TYR A 29 -2.18 15.55 37.23
CA TYR A 29 -3.52 16.01 36.84
C TYR A 29 -4.09 15.26 35.62
N LEU A 30 -3.45 14.17 35.17
CA LEU A 30 -4.03 13.29 34.15
C LEU A 30 -5.29 12.62 34.70
N GLN A 31 -6.46 13.20 34.41
CA GLN A 31 -7.73 12.52 34.59
C GLN A 31 -7.73 11.22 33.77
N ALA A 32 -8.25 10.13 34.35
CA ALA A 32 -8.42 8.87 33.65
C ALA A 32 -9.11 9.15 32.30
N LYS A 33 -8.46 8.80 31.19
CA LYS A 33 -9.03 8.96 29.85
C LYS A 33 -10.43 8.36 29.87
N LYS A 34 -11.46 9.16 29.57
CA LYS A 34 -12.82 8.65 29.27
C LYS A 34 -12.64 7.40 28.41
N GLN A 35 -13.21 6.27 28.85
CA GLN A 35 -13.19 5.03 28.06
C GLN A 35 -13.60 5.39 26.64
N ARG A 36 -12.70 5.12 25.68
CA ARG A 36 -13.00 5.37 24.27
C ARG A 36 -14.27 4.59 23.94
N HIS A 37 -15.26 5.28 23.38
CA HIS A 37 -16.44 4.63 22.83
C HIS A 37 -15.99 3.52 21.88
N THR A 38 -16.36 2.28 22.20
CA THR A 38 -16.04 1.13 21.36
C THR A 38 -17.19 0.98 20.38
N PHE A 39 -16.95 1.30 19.12
CA PHE A 39 -17.95 1.18 18.08
C PHE A 39 -18.19 -0.30 17.75
N THR A 40 -19.46 -0.67 17.61
CA THR A 40 -19.88 -1.91 16.97
C THR A 40 -19.60 -1.86 15.47
N ALA A 41 -19.57 -3.02 14.80
CA ALA A 41 -19.37 -3.07 13.36
C ALA A 41 -20.44 -2.30 12.57
N SER A 42 -21.69 -2.32 13.04
CA SER A 42 -22.80 -1.56 12.43
C SER A 42 -22.60 -0.05 12.56
N GLU A 43 -22.16 0.44 13.72
CA GLU A 43 -21.88 1.86 13.89
C GLU A 43 -20.67 2.32 13.07
N TYR A 44 -19.63 1.49 12.96
CA TYR A 44 -18.53 1.73 12.03
C TYR A 44 -19.04 1.90 10.60
N ALA A 45 -19.82 0.93 10.10
CA ALA A 45 -20.36 0.98 8.74
C ALA A 45 -21.24 2.22 8.51
N GLU A 46 -22.16 2.53 9.44
CA GLU A 46 -23.03 3.70 9.33
C GLU A 46 -22.24 5.02 9.24
N GLN A 47 -21.19 5.17 10.06
CA GLN A 47 -20.36 6.37 10.03
C GLN A 47 -19.48 6.45 8.78
N ILE A 48 -18.98 5.31 8.29
CA ILE A 48 -18.24 5.24 7.03
C ILE A 48 -19.13 5.68 5.87
N LEU A 49 -20.36 5.16 5.77
CA LEU A 49 -21.33 5.55 4.74
C LEU A 49 -21.70 7.04 4.78
N LYS A 50 -21.63 7.66 5.95
CA LYS A 50 -21.79 9.13 6.12
C LYS A 50 -20.55 9.93 5.74
N GLY A 51 -19.47 9.28 5.30
CA GLY A 51 -18.21 9.92 4.90
C GLY A 51 -17.34 10.38 6.08
N ASN A 52 -17.50 9.79 7.27
CA ASN A 52 -16.72 10.18 8.45
C ASN A 52 -15.26 9.67 8.34
N ILE A 53 -14.35 10.54 7.89
CA ILE A 53 -12.93 10.21 7.67
C ILE A 53 -12.22 9.72 8.93
N MET A 54 -12.59 10.21 10.11
CA MET A 54 -12.00 9.76 11.37
C MET A 54 -12.37 8.29 11.65
N ILE A 55 -13.63 7.92 11.42
CA ILE A 55 -14.09 6.55 11.63
C ILE A 55 -13.57 5.62 10.53
N LEU A 56 -13.51 6.08 9.27
CA LEU A 56 -12.82 5.37 8.19
C LEU A 56 -11.36 5.04 8.58
N SER A 57 -10.62 6.03 9.09
CA SER A 57 -9.22 5.83 9.52
C SER A 57 -9.08 4.79 10.64
N GLN A 58 -10.05 4.75 11.57
CA GLN A 58 -10.08 3.76 12.64
C GLN A 58 -10.40 2.36 12.10
N ALA A 59 -11.38 2.23 11.20
CA ALA A 59 -11.71 0.96 10.57
C ALA A 59 -10.53 0.40 9.75
N VAL A 60 -9.83 1.24 8.99
CA VAL A 60 -8.58 0.86 8.30
C VAL A 60 -7.52 0.39 9.29
N THR A 61 -7.42 1.04 10.46
CA THR A 61 -6.50 0.58 11.52
C THR A 61 -6.89 -0.79 12.09
N LEU A 62 -8.18 -1.14 12.14
CA LEU A 62 -8.64 -2.47 12.53
C LEU A 62 -8.24 -3.52 11.47
N VAL A 63 -8.45 -3.22 10.19
CA VAL A 63 -8.02 -4.05 9.04
C VAL A 63 -6.52 -4.35 9.09
N GLU A 64 -5.72 -3.34 9.40
CA GLU A 64 -4.26 -3.50 9.46
C GLU A 64 -3.77 -4.28 10.67
N SER A 65 -4.61 -4.47 11.68
CA SER A 65 -4.24 -5.09 12.95
C SER A 65 -3.97 -6.59 12.84
N GLN A 66 -3.03 -7.08 13.66
CA GLN A 66 -2.74 -8.50 13.80
C GLN A 66 -3.57 -9.18 14.92
N LYS A 67 -4.34 -8.42 15.70
CA LYS A 67 -5.16 -8.97 16.78
C LYS A 67 -6.42 -9.64 16.21
N ALA A 68 -6.68 -10.88 16.61
CA ALA A 68 -7.85 -11.64 16.16
C ALA A 68 -9.19 -10.91 16.40
N GLU A 69 -9.35 -10.27 17.56
CA GLU A 69 -10.54 -9.48 17.89
C GLU A 69 -10.78 -8.32 16.91
N HIS A 70 -9.71 -7.59 16.57
CA HIS A 70 -9.79 -6.50 15.60
C HIS A 70 -10.09 -7.01 14.19
N GLN A 71 -9.50 -8.14 13.81
CA GLN A 71 -9.73 -8.76 12.51
C GLN A 71 -11.18 -9.21 12.35
N SER A 72 -11.78 -9.80 13.39
CA SER A 72 -13.18 -10.20 13.39
C SER A 72 -14.12 -9.00 13.16
N ILE A 73 -13.92 -7.92 13.92
CA ILE A 73 -14.71 -6.68 13.75
C ILE A 73 -14.48 -6.07 12.36
N ALA A 74 -13.24 -6.03 11.88
CA ALA A 74 -12.91 -5.50 10.57
C ALA A 74 -13.64 -6.23 9.43
N GLN A 75 -13.69 -7.57 9.49
CA GLN A 75 -14.42 -8.35 8.48
C GLN A 75 -15.91 -8.05 8.49
N GLU A 76 -16.53 -7.97 9.68
CA GLU A 76 -17.96 -7.61 9.78
C GLU A 76 -18.24 -6.21 9.23
N VAL A 77 -17.34 -5.24 9.48
CA VAL A 77 -17.45 -3.88 8.90
C VAL A 77 -17.33 -3.92 7.38
N ILE A 78 -16.36 -4.66 6.84
CA ILE A 78 -16.16 -4.79 5.38
C ILE A 78 -17.40 -5.40 4.73
N GLU A 79 -17.96 -6.48 5.29
CA GLU A 79 -19.17 -7.12 4.76
C GLU A 79 -20.36 -6.16 4.72
N LYS A 80 -20.56 -5.34 5.76
CA LYS A 80 -21.61 -4.33 5.80
C LYS A 80 -21.39 -3.18 4.80
N CYS A 81 -20.12 -2.86 4.50
CA CYS A 81 -19.75 -1.83 3.54
C CYS A 81 -19.78 -2.33 2.08
N LEU A 82 -19.64 -3.64 1.85
CA LEU A 82 -19.50 -4.25 0.53
C LEU A 82 -20.62 -3.86 -0.47
N PRO A 83 -21.92 -3.81 -0.09
CA PRO A 83 -22.99 -3.39 -1.00
C PRO A 83 -22.87 -1.96 -1.53
N TYR A 84 -22.07 -1.12 -0.86
CA TYR A 84 -21.85 0.28 -1.20
C TYR A 84 -20.49 0.51 -1.88
N SER A 85 -19.79 -0.57 -2.23
CA SER A 85 -18.48 -0.53 -2.88
C SER A 85 -18.59 -0.74 -4.40
N GLY A 86 -17.49 -0.56 -5.12
CA GLY A 86 -17.40 -0.76 -6.56
C GLY A 86 -17.80 0.45 -7.42
N GLN A 87 -18.22 1.58 -6.84
CA GLN A 87 -18.58 2.79 -7.60
C GLN A 87 -17.42 3.77 -7.78
N SER A 88 -16.18 3.28 -7.83
CA SER A 88 -14.98 4.10 -8.05
C SER A 88 -14.24 3.74 -9.34
N VAL A 89 -13.25 4.55 -9.72
CA VAL A 89 -12.17 4.19 -10.64
C VAL A 89 -10.89 3.96 -9.83
N ARG A 90 -10.32 2.76 -9.94
CA ARG A 90 -9.12 2.33 -9.22
C ARG A 90 -7.91 2.39 -10.15
N ILE A 91 -6.87 3.13 -9.75
CA ILE A 91 -5.71 3.39 -10.60
C ILE A 91 -4.45 3.00 -9.86
N GLY A 92 -3.73 2.04 -10.44
CA GLY A 92 -2.41 1.64 -9.98
C GLY A 92 -1.37 2.57 -10.54
N ILE A 93 -0.49 3.11 -9.69
CA ILE A 93 0.58 4.00 -10.10
C ILE A 93 1.90 3.36 -9.69
N THR A 94 2.75 3.08 -10.67
CA THR A 94 4.07 2.51 -10.46
C THR A 94 5.13 3.25 -11.28
N GLY A 95 6.40 2.96 -11.02
CA GLY A 95 7.53 3.63 -11.65
C GLY A 95 8.79 3.49 -10.82
N VAL A 96 9.93 3.59 -11.48
CA VAL A 96 11.25 3.44 -10.84
C VAL A 96 11.47 4.50 -9.75
N PRO A 97 12.32 4.24 -8.74
CA PRO A 97 12.72 5.27 -7.78
C PRO A 97 13.25 6.52 -8.50
N GLY A 98 12.83 7.71 -8.05
CA GLY A 98 13.22 8.97 -8.68
C GLY A 98 12.39 9.40 -9.90
N ALA A 99 11.46 8.56 -10.37
CA ALA A 99 10.55 8.87 -11.49
C ALA A 99 9.58 10.03 -11.20
N GLY A 100 9.53 10.52 -9.96
CA GLY A 100 8.65 11.61 -9.55
C GLY A 100 7.22 11.16 -9.25
N LYS A 101 7.02 9.90 -8.81
CA LYS A 101 5.70 9.33 -8.50
C LYS A 101 4.91 10.18 -7.51
N SER A 102 5.47 10.50 -6.34
CA SER A 102 4.77 11.28 -5.32
C SER A 102 4.38 12.68 -5.82
N THR A 103 5.28 13.37 -6.55
CA THR A 103 4.96 14.65 -7.22
C THR A 103 3.85 14.49 -8.26
N SER A 104 3.81 13.36 -8.95
CA SER A 104 2.80 13.07 -9.97
C SER A 104 1.45 12.76 -9.32
N ILE A 105 1.43 11.98 -8.24
CA ILE A 105 0.23 11.70 -7.46
C ILE A 105 -0.37 12.99 -6.90
N ASP A 106 0.47 13.88 -6.38
CA ASP A 106 0.05 15.19 -5.89
C ASP A 106 -0.56 16.03 -7.04
N ALA A 107 0.12 16.13 -8.19
CA ALA A 107 -0.38 16.86 -9.36
C ALA A 107 -1.66 16.27 -9.97
N PHE A 108 -1.74 14.94 -10.12
CA PHE A 108 -2.92 14.23 -10.63
C PHE A 108 -4.08 14.36 -9.65
N GLY A 109 -3.80 14.25 -8.35
CA GLY A 109 -4.81 14.39 -7.31
C GLY A 109 -5.37 15.81 -7.25
N MET A 110 -4.54 16.84 -7.35
CA MET A 110 -5.00 18.23 -7.41
C MET A 110 -5.81 18.52 -8.69
N HIS A 111 -5.44 17.92 -9.82
CA HIS A 111 -6.25 18.02 -11.04
C HIS A 111 -7.66 17.44 -10.84
N LEU A 112 -7.75 16.26 -10.23
CA LEU A 112 -9.02 15.61 -9.89
C LEU A 112 -9.87 16.43 -8.90
N LEU A 113 -9.25 16.88 -7.83
CA LEU A 113 -9.91 17.62 -6.75
C LEU A 113 -10.28 19.06 -7.13
N GLY A 114 -9.85 19.52 -8.31
CA GLY A 114 -10.34 20.75 -8.92
C GLY A 114 -11.86 20.75 -9.14
N ASP A 115 -12.47 19.57 -9.32
CA ASP A 115 -13.91 19.37 -9.19
C ASP A 115 -14.27 19.10 -7.73
N ARG A 116 -15.05 20.01 -7.11
CA ARG A 116 -15.45 19.90 -5.69
C ARG A 116 -16.30 18.69 -5.37
N ASN A 117 -16.88 18.04 -6.37
CA ASN A 117 -17.68 16.82 -6.19
C ASN A 117 -16.83 15.54 -6.19
N LYS A 118 -15.54 15.65 -6.53
CA LYS A 118 -14.61 14.52 -6.55
C LYS A 118 -14.00 14.28 -5.19
N LYS A 119 -13.82 13.00 -4.87
CA LYS A 119 -13.12 12.52 -3.67
C LYS A 119 -12.06 11.50 -4.06
N LEU A 120 -10.85 11.69 -3.53
CA LEU A 120 -9.68 10.88 -3.85
C LEU A 120 -9.14 10.14 -2.63
N ALA A 121 -9.00 8.82 -2.71
CA ALA A 121 -8.21 8.05 -1.76
C ALA A 121 -6.84 7.68 -2.38
N VAL A 122 -5.76 7.80 -1.62
CA VAL A 122 -4.41 7.38 -2.00
C VAL A 122 -3.91 6.33 -1.01
N LEU A 123 -3.67 5.11 -1.50
CA LEU A 123 -3.25 3.96 -0.72
C LEU A 123 -1.86 3.51 -1.20
N ALA A 124 -0.88 3.45 -0.32
CA ALA A 124 0.47 3.00 -0.67
C ALA A 124 0.68 1.51 -0.32
N ILE A 125 1.45 0.80 -1.15
CA ILE A 125 1.92 -0.58 -0.89
C ILE A 125 3.45 -0.58 -0.86
N ASP A 126 4.02 -0.83 0.32
CA ASP A 126 5.47 -0.96 0.55
C ASP A 126 5.80 -2.33 1.17
N PRO A 127 6.31 -3.31 0.41
CA PRO A 127 6.73 -4.59 0.98
C PRO A 127 7.95 -4.47 1.91
N SER A 128 8.75 -3.40 1.81
CA SER A 128 9.90 -3.19 2.70
C SER A 128 9.49 -2.82 4.13
N SER A 129 8.20 -2.49 4.34
CA SER A 129 7.58 -2.23 5.64
C SER A 129 7.69 -3.40 6.62
N GLU A 130 7.94 -4.63 6.14
CA GLU A 130 8.27 -5.80 6.96
C GLU A 130 9.45 -5.54 7.90
N ARG A 131 10.48 -4.80 7.44
CA ARG A 131 11.68 -4.51 8.23
C ARG A 131 11.53 -3.25 9.09
N SER A 132 10.83 -2.22 8.58
CA SER A 132 10.73 -0.91 9.23
C SER A 132 9.57 -0.79 10.22
N LYS A 133 8.70 -1.81 10.33
CA LYS A 133 7.43 -1.75 11.09
C LYS A 133 6.52 -0.61 10.62
N GLY A 134 6.58 -0.29 9.32
CA GLY A 134 5.81 0.72 8.62
C GLY A 134 6.19 2.17 8.92
N SER A 135 5.71 3.07 8.07
CA SER A 135 6.00 4.50 8.11
C SER A 135 4.82 5.27 8.67
N ILE A 136 4.94 5.81 9.88
CA ILE A 136 3.86 6.59 10.52
C ILE A 136 3.67 7.96 9.83
N LEU A 137 4.74 8.53 9.27
CA LEU A 137 4.77 9.93 8.78
C LEU A 137 5.41 10.11 7.39
N GLY A 138 6.23 9.17 6.91
CA GLY A 138 7.18 9.41 5.82
C GLY A 138 6.59 9.53 4.41
N ASP A 139 5.38 9.02 4.17
CA ASP A 139 4.70 9.17 2.87
C ASP A 139 3.80 10.41 2.80
N LYS A 140 3.24 10.86 3.93
CA LYS A 140 2.40 12.07 3.97
C LYS A 140 3.18 13.35 3.68
N THR A 141 4.48 13.40 3.99
CA THR A 141 5.32 14.58 3.72
C THR A 141 5.73 14.71 2.25
N ARG A 142 5.49 13.70 1.40
CA ARG A 142 5.85 13.72 -0.03
C ARG A 142 4.71 14.22 -0.93
N MET A 143 3.51 14.39 -0.38
CA MET A 143 2.26 14.74 -1.08
C MET A 143 1.61 15.95 -0.37
N GLU A 144 2.29 17.09 -0.43
CA GLU A 144 1.98 18.25 0.41
C GLU A 144 0.65 18.92 0.07
N GLU A 145 0.31 19.09 -1.21
CA GLU A 145 -0.91 19.80 -1.62
C GLU A 145 -2.15 18.95 -1.31
N ILE A 146 -2.19 17.71 -1.81
CA ILE A 146 -3.37 16.85 -1.62
C ILE A 146 -3.62 16.50 -0.15
N SER A 147 -2.58 16.51 0.71
CA SER A 147 -2.74 16.23 2.14
C SER A 147 -3.57 17.28 2.89
N ARG A 148 -3.75 18.47 2.30
CA ARG A 148 -4.55 19.58 2.87
C ARG A 148 -5.99 19.57 2.39
N GLU A 149 -6.30 18.78 1.36
CA GLU A 149 -7.62 18.74 0.77
C GLU A 149 -8.57 17.89 1.60
N ALA A 150 -9.72 18.45 1.98
CA ALA A 150 -10.72 17.76 2.79
C ALA A 150 -11.36 16.56 2.06
N ASN A 151 -11.35 16.59 0.72
CA ASN A 151 -11.84 15.52 -0.15
C ASN A 151 -10.77 14.47 -0.48
N ALA A 152 -9.58 14.57 0.11
CA ALA A 152 -8.50 13.59 -0.04
C ALA A 152 -8.32 12.74 1.22
N PHE A 153 -8.07 11.45 1.04
CA PHE A 153 -7.69 10.53 2.12
C PHE A 153 -6.43 9.78 1.75
N ILE A 154 -5.37 9.95 2.56
CA ILE A 154 -4.07 9.33 2.30
C ILE A 154 -3.76 8.31 3.39
N ARG A 155 -3.56 7.05 2.98
CA ARG A 155 -3.15 5.95 3.85
C ARG A 155 -1.79 5.39 3.41
N PRO A 156 -0.73 5.57 4.23
CA PRO A 156 0.56 4.91 4.02
C PRO A 156 0.44 3.37 4.06
N SER A 157 1.47 2.69 3.57
CA SER A 157 1.49 1.22 3.61
C SER A 157 1.38 0.67 5.04
N PRO A 158 0.55 -0.37 5.26
CA PRO A 158 0.46 -1.08 6.53
C PRO A 158 1.82 -1.50 7.08
N SER A 159 1.98 -1.41 8.39
CA SER A 159 3.14 -1.90 9.12
C SER A 159 3.13 -3.44 9.21
N ALA A 160 4.04 -4.10 8.52
CA ALA A 160 4.37 -5.52 8.66
C ALA A 160 3.37 -6.55 8.09
N GLY A 161 3.95 -7.68 7.65
CA GLY A 161 3.27 -8.82 7.02
C GLY A 161 3.85 -9.10 5.64
N SER A 162 3.65 -10.32 5.14
CA SER A 162 4.06 -10.67 3.77
C SER A 162 3.47 -9.70 2.74
N LEU A 163 4.09 -9.55 1.57
CA LEU A 163 3.50 -8.79 0.44
C LEU A 163 2.01 -9.15 0.21
N GLY A 164 1.64 -10.43 0.33
CA GLY A 164 0.26 -10.90 0.23
C GLY A 164 -0.66 -10.30 1.29
N GLY A 165 -0.21 -10.26 2.55
CA GLY A 165 -0.97 -9.67 3.65
C GLY A 165 -1.12 -8.15 3.55
N VAL A 166 -0.08 -7.44 3.08
CA VAL A 166 -0.16 -5.99 2.82
C VAL A 166 -1.15 -5.70 1.70
N ALA A 167 -1.09 -6.48 0.61
CA ALA A 167 -1.96 -6.31 -0.53
C ALA A 167 -3.42 -6.65 -0.20
N ARG A 168 -3.67 -7.70 0.60
CA ARG A 168 -5.02 -8.01 1.12
C ARG A 168 -5.61 -6.85 1.92
N LYS A 169 -4.85 -6.32 2.90
CA LYS A 169 -5.29 -5.17 3.71
C LYS A 169 -5.61 -3.94 2.85
N THR A 170 -4.82 -3.72 1.80
CA THR A 170 -5.07 -2.64 0.83
C THR A 170 -6.35 -2.88 0.05
N ARG A 171 -6.60 -4.12 -0.40
CA ARG A 171 -7.83 -4.49 -1.11
C ARG A 171 -9.10 -4.33 -0.26
N GLU A 172 -9.01 -4.66 1.03
CA GLU A 172 -10.07 -4.44 2.01
C GLU A 172 -10.27 -2.94 2.29
N THR A 173 -9.18 -2.17 2.36
CA THR A 173 -9.24 -0.70 2.53
C THR A 173 -9.90 -0.01 1.34
N ILE A 174 -9.68 -0.49 0.10
CA ILE A 174 -10.39 -0.02 -1.10
C ILE A 174 -11.90 -0.07 -0.87
N ILE A 175 -12.44 -1.18 -0.34
CA ILE A 175 -13.89 -1.34 -0.10
C ILE A 175 -14.39 -0.28 0.89
N LEU A 176 -13.65 -0.03 1.96
CA LEU A 176 -14.02 0.98 2.95
C LEU A 176 -13.99 2.40 2.38
N CYS A 177 -13.01 2.72 1.52
CA CYS A 177 -12.96 4.01 0.84
C CYS A 177 -14.13 4.17 -0.14
N GLU A 178 -14.44 3.16 -0.94
CA GLU A 178 -15.58 3.22 -1.87
C GLU A 178 -16.90 3.43 -1.11
N ALA A 179 -17.11 2.69 -0.01
CA ALA A 179 -18.28 2.87 0.85
C ALA A 179 -18.34 4.26 1.51
N ALA A 180 -17.20 4.90 1.77
CA ALA A 180 -17.13 6.28 2.25
C ALA A 180 -17.39 7.34 1.15
N GLY A 181 -17.67 6.91 -0.08
CA GLY A 181 -17.98 7.76 -1.21
C GLY A 181 -16.76 8.30 -1.96
N PHE A 182 -15.58 7.68 -1.81
CA PHE A 182 -14.43 7.99 -2.65
C PHE A 182 -14.65 7.42 -4.06
N ASP A 183 -14.70 8.29 -5.07
CA ASP A 183 -14.97 7.90 -6.46
C ASP A 183 -13.69 7.60 -7.26
N THR A 184 -12.52 8.04 -6.77
CA THR A 184 -11.23 7.70 -7.36
C THR A 184 -10.29 7.17 -6.30
N ILE A 185 -9.58 6.08 -6.60
CA ILE A 185 -8.63 5.44 -5.68
C ILE A 185 -7.30 5.24 -6.38
N PHE A 186 -6.25 5.89 -5.88
CA PHE A 186 -4.88 5.62 -6.25
C PHE A 186 -4.29 4.53 -5.37
N VAL A 187 -3.63 3.57 -6.01
CA VAL A 187 -2.84 2.54 -5.34
C VAL A 187 -1.40 2.66 -5.84
N GLU A 188 -0.51 3.18 -5.01
CA GLU A 188 0.90 3.40 -5.35
C GLU A 188 1.77 2.22 -4.91
N THR A 189 2.72 1.81 -5.76
CA THR A 189 3.85 0.98 -5.32
C THR A 189 4.97 1.83 -4.73
N VAL A 190 5.41 1.51 -3.51
CA VAL A 190 6.58 2.13 -2.89
C VAL A 190 7.78 1.20 -3.06
N GLY A 191 8.88 1.75 -3.59
CA GLY A 191 10.17 1.05 -3.68
C GLY A 191 10.39 0.18 -4.93
N VAL A 192 11.35 -0.74 -4.83
CA VAL A 192 11.73 -1.73 -5.84
C VAL A 192 11.29 -3.11 -5.38
N GLY A 193 10.45 -3.82 -6.14
CA GLY A 193 9.84 -5.06 -5.65
C GLY A 193 9.07 -5.87 -6.68
N GLN A 194 8.17 -6.73 -6.17
CA GLN A 194 7.14 -7.49 -6.90
C GLN A 194 5.73 -6.96 -6.54
N SER A 195 5.64 -5.74 -5.99
CA SER A 195 4.36 -5.14 -5.58
C SER A 195 3.53 -4.68 -6.79
N GLU A 196 4.13 -4.55 -7.96
CA GLU A 196 3.47 -4.16 -9.20
C GLU A 196 2.35 -5.14 -9.58
N THR A 197 2.61 -6.45 -9.51
CA THR A 197 1.61 -7.48 -9.80
C THR A 197 0.46 -7.44 -8.79
N ALA A 198 0.76 -7.19 -7.52
CA ALA A 198 -0.25 -7.07 -6.47
C ALA A 198 -1.13 -5.82 -6.67
N VAL A 199 -0.54 -4.68 -7.04
CA VAL A 199 -1.30 -3.48 -7.38
C VAL A 199 -2.15 -3.71 -8.63
N HIS A 200 -1.57 -4.28 -9.69
CA HIS A 200 -2.30 -4.58 -10.93
C HIS A 200 -3.52 -5.49 -10.70
N SER A 201 -3.45 -6.42 -9.75
CA SER A 201 -4.56 -7.33 -9.41
C SER A 201 -5.68 -6.70 -8.57
N MET A 202 -5.63 -5.40 -8.27
CA MET A 202 -6.67 -4.69 -7.52
C MET A 202 -7.16 -3.37 -8.15
N VAL A 203 -6.65 -3.01 -9.33
CA VAL A 203 -6.95 -1.74 -10.00
C VAL A 203 -7.56 -1.94 -11.39
N ASP A 204 -8.28 -0.94 -11.86
CA ASP A 204 -8.93 -0.95 -13.18
C ASP A 204 -7.96 -0.52 -14.27
N PHE A 205 -7.14 0.49 -13.98
CA PHE A 205 -6.13 1.04 -14.89
C PHE A 205 -4.76 1.06 -14.22
N PHE A 206 -3.72 0.61 -14.91
CA PHE A 206 -2.35 0.56 -14.40
C PHE A 206 -1.43 1.53 -15.16
N LEU A 207 -1.03 2.61 -14.49
CA LEU A 207 -0.20 3.69 -15.03
C LEU A 207 1.27 3.49 -14.66
N LEU A 208 2.13 3.43 -15.67
CA LEU A 208 3.58 3.32 -15.52
C LEU A 208 4.26 4.67 -15.75
N ILE A 209 4.88 5.22 -14.70
CA ILE A 209 5.66 6.46 -14.77
C ILE A 209 7.13 6.14 -15.07
N GLN A 210 7.65 6.74 -16.14
CA GLN A 210 9.04 6.59 -16.61
C GLN A 210 9.81 7.90 -16.61
N LEU A 211 11.13 7.80 -16.73
CA LEU A 211 12.06 8.92 -16.93
C LEU A 211 12.75 8.80 -18.28
N ALA A 212 13.05 9.94 -18.87
CA ALA A 212 13.97 10.01 -20.00
C ALA A 212 15.44 9.88 -19.53
N GLY A 213 16.30 9.30 -20.36
CA GLY A 213 17.75 9.37 -20.18
C GLY A 213 18.33 8.39 -19.15
N ALA A 214 17.62 7.30 -18.83
CA ALA A 214 18.08 6.28 -17.88
C ALA A 214 19.09 5.26 -18.47
N GLY A 215 19.54 5.42 -19.72
CA GLY A 215 20.37 4.45 -20.44
C GLY A 215 19.54 3.72 -21.51
N ASP A 216 19.79 2.42 -21.75
CA ASP A 216 18.88 1.58 -22.55
C ASP A 216 17.53 1.50 -21.80
N GLU A 217 16.61 2.40 -22.14
CA GLU A 217 15.41 2.73 -21.36
C GLU A 217 14.44 1.54 -21.23
N LEU A 218 14.63 0.53 -22.09
CA LEU A 218 13.94 -0.74 -22.09
C LEU A 218 14.58 -1.77 -21.14
N GLN A 219 15.91 -1.76 -20.94
CA GLN A 219 16.60 -2.72 -20.07
C GLN A 219 16.25 -2.55 -18.58
N GLY A 220 15.89 -1.34 -18.16
CA GLY A 220 15.48 -1.05 -16.78
C GLY A 220 14.08 -1.52 -16.41
N ILE A 221 13.24 -1.86 -17.40
CA ILE A 221 11.86 -2.29 -17.16
C ILE A 221 11.76 -3.80 -17.30
N LYS A 222 11.27 -4.46 -16.25
CA LYS A 222 10.92 -5.88 -16.33
C LYS A 222 9.84 -6.03 -17.40
N ARG A 223 10.07 -6.89 -18.40
CA ARG A 223 9.10 -7.21 -19.47
C ARG A 223 7.66 -7.38 -18.94
N GLY A 224 7.48 -8.07 -17.82
CA GLY A 224 6.16 -8.27 -17.20
C GLY A 224 5.47 -6.99 -16.72
N ILE A 225 6.19 -5.92 -16.34
CA ILE A 225 5.59 -4.65 -15.93
C ILE A 225 5.06 -3.87 -17.13
N MET A 226 5.77 -3.90 -18.27
CA MET A 226 5.28 -3.27 -19.50
C MET A 226 4.01 -3.94 -20.01
N GLU A 227 3.95 -5.28 -19.94
CA GLU A 227 2.77 -6.04 -20.36
C GLU A 227 1.52 -5.74 -19.48
N MET A 228 1.72 -5.24 -18.26
CA MET A 228 0.65 -4.84 -17.35
C MET A 228 0.18 -3.39 -17.53
N ALA A 229 0.91 -2.55 -18.27
CA ALA A 229 0.63 -1.11 -18.35
C ALA A 229 -0.55 -0.84 -19.30
N ASP A 230 -1.61 -0.23 -18.76
CA ASP A 230 -2.72 0.31 -19.56
C ASP A 230 -2.37 1.70 -20.14
N GLY A 231 -1.39 2.39 -19.54
CA GLY A 231 -0.79 3.61 -20.07
C GLY A 231 0.62 3.86 -19.51
N ILE A 232 1.47 4.49 -20.32
CA ILE A 232 2.84 4.85 -19.94
C ILE A 232 3.00 6.37 -20.03
N VAL A 233 3.59 6.98 -19.01
CA VAL A 233 3.84 8.42 -18.98
C VAL A 233 5.30 8.71 -18.67
N VAL A 234 5.96 9.45 -19.56
CA VAL A 234 7.36 9.87 -19.36
C VAL A 234 7.35 11.24 -18.67
N ASN A 235 7.77 11.25 -17.41
CA ASN A 235 7.79 12.43 -16.56
C ASN A 235 9.05 13.30 -16.82
N LYS A 236 9.08 14.49 -16.23
CA LYS A 236 10.16 15.50 -16.35
C LYS A 236 10.38 15.94 -17.79
N ALA A 237 9.32 15.99 -18.59
CA ALA A 237 9.34 16.60 -19.93
C ALA A 237 9.30 18.14 -19.80
N ASP A 238 10.39 18.71 -19.31
CA ASP A 238 10.57 20.14 -19.10
C ASP A 238 12.01 20.59 -19.41
N GLY A 239 12.19 21.90 -19.66
CA GLY A 239 13.49 22.48 -19.97
C GLY A 239 14.20 21.80 -21.14
N ASP A 240 15.46 21.43 -20.92
CA ASP A 240 16.33 20.72 -21.87
C ASP A 240 16.02 19.21 -21.98
N ASN A 241 15.07 18.70 -21.19
CA ASN A 241 14.72 17.29 -21.16
C ASN A 241 13.50 16.94 -22.03
N ILE A 242 12.84 17.94 -22.63
CA ILE A 242 11.65 17.75 -23.50
C ILE A 242 11.96 16.79 -24.65
N ASP A 243 13.04 17.04 -25.40
CA ASP A 243 13.40 16.22 -26.57
C ASP A 243 13.75 14.77 -26.17
N ARG A 244 14.44 14.61 -25.03
CA ARG A 244 14.76 13.27 -24.48
C ARG A 244 13.49 12.53 -24.07
N ALA A 245 12.54 13.21 -23.43
CA ALA A 245 11.27 12.62 -23.03
C ALA A 245 10.42 12.20 -24.24
N HIS A 246 10.41 13.00 -25.31
CA HIS A 246 9.74 12.62 -26.55
C HIS A 246 10.40 11.43 -27.25
N LEU A 247 11.73 11.37 -27.26
CA LEU A 247 12.47 10.22 -27.78
C LEU A 247 12.14 8.95 -26.99
N ALA A 248 12.16 9.03 -25.66
CA ALA A 248 11.79 7.93 -24.76
C ALA A 248 10.35 7.45 -25.01
N ALA A 249 9.41 8.38 -25.11
CA ALA A 249 8.03 8.05 -25.41
C ALA A 249 7.88 7.34 -26.76
N ALA A 250 8.63 7.75 -27.79
CA ALA A 250 8.63 7.07 -29.08
C ALA A 250 9.18 5.64 -29.00
N GLN A 251 10.25 5.43 -28.22
CA GLN A 251 10.81 4.09 -27.99
C GLN A 251 9.81 3.17 -27.31
N TYR A 252 9.10 3.64 -26.27
CA TYR A 252 8.06 2.86 -25.60
C TYR A 252 6.87 2.56 -26.52
N ARG A 253 6.43 3.50 -27.37
CA ARG A 253 5.37 3.23 -28.37
C ARG A 253 5.78 2.11 -29.31
N ASN A 254 7.01 2.18 -29.85
CA ASN A 254 7.54 1.16 -30.74
C ASN A 254 7.60 -0.21 -30.05
N ALA A 255 8.04 -0.25 -28.79
CA ALA A 255 8.10 -1.50 -28.03
C ALA A 255 6.70 -2.08 -27.75
N LEU A 256 5.72 -1.25 -27.41
CA LEU A 256 4.34 -1.68 -27.16
C LEU A 256 3.70 -2.35 -28.39
N HIS A 257 4.04 -1.89 -29.60
CA HIS A 257 3.58 -2.52 -30.85
C HIS A 257 4.11 -3.94 -31.08
N LEU A 258 5.13 -4.37 -30.33
CA LEU A 258 5.67 -5.73 -30.41
C LEU A 258 4.89 -6.72 -29.53
N PHE A 259 4.06 -6.23 -28.61
CA PHE A 259 3.24 -7.07 -27.74
C PHE A 259 1.88 -7.34 -28.36
N PRO A 260 1.27 -8.51 -28.09
CA PRO A 260 -0.11 -8.75 -28.47
C PRO A 260 -1.04 -7.75 -27.76
N LEU A 261 -2.16 -7.41 -28.41
CA LEU A 261 -3.19 -6.61 -27.77
C LEU A 261 -3.68 -7.31 -26.48
N PRO A 262 -3.85 -6.56 -25.39
CA PRO A 262 -4.36 -7.11 -24.14
C PRO A 262 -5.81 -7.59 -24.32
N PRO A 263 -6.32 -8.45 -23.42
CA PRO A 263 -7.69 -8.96 -23.49
C PRO A 263 -8.79 -7.87 -23.49
N SER A 264 -8.47 -6.68 -22.99
CA SER A 264 -9.38 -5.52 -23.06
C SER A 264 -9.61 -5.03 -24.50
N GLY A 265 -8.69 -5.30 -25.42
CA GLY A 265 -8.62 -4.69 -26.74
C GLY A 265 -8.03 -3.28 -26.75
N TRP A 266 -7.65 -2.72 -25.60
CA TRP A 266 -7.07 -1.38 -25.48
C TRP A 266 -5.61 -1.40 -25.95
N SER A 267 -5.21 -0.46 -26.79
CA SER A 267 -3.80 -0.25 -27.11
C SER A 267 -3.22 0.78 -26.14
N PRO A 268 -2.27 0.41 -25.26
CA PRO A 268 -1.71 1.34 -24.29
C PRO A 268 -1.11 2.58 -24.96
N GLN A 269 -1.46 3.77 -24.47
CA GLN A 269 -0.93 5.03 -24.97
C GLN A 269 0.34 5.42 -24.20
N VAL A 270 1.22 6.17 -24.87
CA VAL A 270 2.44 6.72 -24.25
C VAL A 270 2.45 8.24 -24.40
N LEU A 271 2.45 8.95 -23.27
CA LEU A 271 2.44 10.40 -23.20
C LEU A 271 3.67 10.94 -22.46
N THR A 272 3.93 12.23 -22.60
CA THR A 272 5.00 12.95 -21.90
C THR A 272 4.40 14.06 -21.06
N TYR A 273 4.94 14.31 -19.87
CA TYR A 273 4.41 15.34 -18.97
C TYR A 273 5.48 15.87 -18.01
N SER A 274 5.17 16.97 -17.32
CA SER A 274 5.96 17.43 -16.18
C SER A 274 5.06 17.55 -14.97
N GLY A 275 5.23 16.64 -14.01
CA GLY A 275 4.52 16.70 -12.73
C GLY A 275 4.86 17.97 -11.94
N TYR A 276 6.11 18.42 -11.98
CA TYR A 276 6.56 19.61 -11.24
C TYR A 276 5.92 20.91 -11.77
N TYR A 277 5.90 21.09 -13.10
CA TYR A 277 5.29 22.27 -13.73
C TYR A 277 3.79 22.08 -14.05
N LYS A 278 3.19 20.95 -13.64
CA LYS A 278 1.78 20.59 -13.91
C LYS A 278 1.40 20.67 -15.40
N LYS A 279 2.31 20.28 -16.30
CA LYS A 279 2.10 20.25 -17.76
C LYS A 279 1.77 18.85 -18.23
N GLY A 280 0.82 18.70 -19.17
CA GLY A 280 0.44 17.39 -19.73
C GLY A 280 -0.49 16.56 -18.84
N ILE A 281 -0.95 17.12 -17.71
CA ILE A 281 -1.76 16.40 -16.71
C ILE A 281 -3.16 16.10 -17.26
N SER A 282 -3.80 17.08 -17.91
CA SER A 282 -5.15 16.93 -18.47
C SER A 282 -5.18 15.87 -19.58
N GLU A 283 -4.14 15.81 -20.41
CA GLU A 283 -3.99 14.86 -21.50
C GLU A 283 -3.85 13.43 -20.98
N ILE A 284 -3.06 13.23 -19.91
CA ILE A 284 -2.98 11.95 -19.21
C ILE A 284 -4.35 11.55 -18.68
N TRP A 285 -5.11 12.49 -18.14
CA TRP A 285 -6.41 12.19 -17.57
C TRP A 285 -7.48 11.88 -18.61
N ASN A 286 -7.42 12.54 -19.77
CA ASN A 286 -8.24 12.17 -20.93
C ASN A 286 -7.96 10.72 -21.36
N MET A 287 -6.69 10.30 -21.43
CA MET A 287 -6.34 8.89 -21.72
C MET A 287 -6.95 7.92 -20.70
N VAL A 288 -6.93 8.27 -19.40
CA VAL A 288 -7.56 7.45 -18.35
C VAL A 288 -9.07 7.37 -18.57
N TYR A 289 -9.74 8.48 -18.84
CA TYR A 289 -11.19 8.48 -19.11
C TYR A 289 -11.55 7.68 -20.37
N GLU A 290 -10.78 7.84 -21.45
CA GLU A 290 -10.95 7.06 -22.68
C GLU A 290 -10.84 5.55 -22.41
N TYR A 291 -9.86 5.12 -21.62
CA TYR A 291 -9.73 3.71 -21.22
C TYR A 291 -10.95 3.21 -20.46
N ILE A 292 -11.42 3.99 -19.47
CA ILE A 292 -12.54 3.60 -18.62
C ILE A 292 -13.83 3.50 -19.44
N ASP A 293 -14.08 4.46 -20.33
CA ASP A 293 -15.23 4.42 -21.23
C ASP A 293 -15.13 3.25 -22.21
N PHE A 294 -13.96 3.02 -22.80
CA PHE A 294 -13.70 1.91 -23.70
C PHE A 294 -13.98 0.56 -23.02
N THR A 295 -13.39 0.31 -21.85
CA THR A 295 -13.54 -0.96 -21.12
C THR A 295 -14.93 -1.16 -20.53
N ARG A 296 -15.66 -0.08 -20.23
CA ARG A 296 -17.08 -0.18 -19.86
C ARG A 296 -17.95 -0.51 -21.07
N SER A 297 -17.69 0.13 -22.22
CA SER A 297 -18.48 -0.07 -23.44
C SER A 297 -18.41 -1.50 -23.98
N ASN A 298 -17.27 -2.18 -23.80
CA ASN A 298 -17.07 -3.56 -24.22
C ASN A 298 -17.23 -4.60 -23.09
N GLY A 299 -17.62 -4.16 -21.89
CA GLY A 299 -17.86 -5.02 -20.72
C GLY A 299 -16.59 -5.54 -20.03
N TYR A 300 -15.39 -5.23 -20.52
CA TYR A 300 -14.14 -5.70 -19.92
C TYR A 300 -13.92 -5.17 -18.50
N PHE A 301 -14.42 -3.98 -18.18
CA PHE A 301 -14.31 -3.36 -16.85
C PHE A 301 -14.81 -4.30 -15.73
N ASP A 302 -15.99 -4.87 -15.90
CA ASP A 302 -16.58 -5.78 -14.93
C ASP A 302 -15.91 -7.16 -14.96
N VAL A 303 -15.56 -7.67 -16.15
CA VAL A 303 -14.80 -8.91 -16.29
C VAL A 303 -13.47 -8.85 -15.53
N ARG A 304 -12.74 -7.74 -15.66
CA ARG A 304 -11.48 -7.50 -14.93
C ARG A 304 -11.73 -7.56 -13.42
N ARG A 305 -12.71 -6.82 -12.91
CA ARG A 305 -13.03 -6.80 -11.47
C ARG A 305 -13.49 -8.15 -10.92
N HIS A 306 -14.30 -8.91 -11.66
CA HIS A 306 -14.68 -10.26 -11.28
C HIS A 306 -13.47 -11.21 -11.24
N SER A 307 -12.57 -11.11 -12.21
CA SER A 307 -11.34 -11.92 -12.23
C SER A 307 -10.43 -11.60 -11.04
N GLN A 308 -10.33 -10.32 -10.67
CA GLN A 308 -9.58 -9.85 -9.50
C GLN A 308 -10.22 -10.34 -8.19
N ALA A 309 -11.54 -10.25 -8.04
CA ALA A 309 -12.25 -10.76 -6.86
C ALA A 309 -12.01 -12.27 -6.68
N ARG A 310 -12.08 -13.04 -7.77
CA ARG A 310 -11.75 -14.47 -7.75
C ARG A 310 -10.30 -14.73 -7.38
N TYR A 311 -9.36 -13.96 -7.94
CA TYR A 311 -7.94 -14.06 -7.59
C TYR A 311 -7.72 -13.83 -6.09
N TRP A 312 -8.31 -12.77 -5.52
CA TRP A 312 -8.18 -12.44 -4.11
C TRP A 312 -8.82 -13.47 -3.18
N MET A 313 -9.90 -14.13 -3.59
CA MET A 313 -10.46 -15.26 -2.86
C MET A 313 -9.43 -16.40 -2.72
N TYR A 314 -8.82 -16.83 -3.84
CA TYR A 314 -7.80 -17.88 -3.82
C TYR A 314 -6.55 -17.47 -3.04
N GLU A 315 -6.10 -16.21 -3.20
CA GLU A 315 -4.96 -15.71 -2.45
C GLU A 315 -5.23 -15.70 -0.94
N SER A 316 -6.44 -15.33 -0.53
CA SER A 316 -6.85 -15.36 0.88
C SER A 316 -6.90 -16.78 1.44
N ILE A 317 -7.37 -17.76 0.66
CA ILE A 317 -7.33 -19.19 1.04
C ILE A 317 -5.87 -19.63 1.25
N ASN A 318 -4.99 -19.32 0.31
CA ASN A 318 -3.56 -19.68 0.39
C ASN A 318 -2.89 -19.05 1.61
N GLU A 319 -3.15 -17.77 1.85
CA GLU A 319 -2.61 -17.04 3.01
C GLU A 319 -3.12 -17.63 4.34
N GLN A 320 -4.41 -17.95 4.44
CA GLN A 320 -4.97 -18.53 5.66
C GLN A 320 -4.42 -19.94 5.94
N LEU A 321 -4.31 -20.79 4.91
CA LEU A 321 -3.70 -22.11 5.05
C LEU A 321 -2.24 -22.00 5.48
N LYS A 322 -1.48 -21.09 4.85
CA LYS A 322 -0.08 -20.80 5.18
C LYS A 322 0.05 -20.33 6.64
N ASN A 323 -0.74 -19.34 7.04
CA ASN A 323 -0.71 -18.80 8.40
C ASN A 323 -1.07 -19.86 9.43
N HIS A 324 -2.13 -20.64 9.19
CA HIS A 324 -2.52 -21.71 10.10
C HIS A 324 -1.43 -22.78 10.22
N PHE A 325 -0.79 -23.15 9.11
CA PHE A 325 0.31 -24.10 9.11
C PHE A 325 1.49 -23.62 9.98
N TYR A 326 1.99 -22.40 9.73
CA TYR A 326 3.18 -21.89 10.42
C TYR A 326 2.94 -21.47 11.87
N HIS A 327 1.69 -21.25 12.30
CA HIS A 327 1.35 -20.91 13.70
C HIS A 327 0.85 -22.11 14.52
N SER A 328 0.95 -23.33 13.99
CA SER A 328 0.71 -24.54 14.77
C SER A 328 1.95 -24.85 15.62
N GLU A 329 1.78 -24.93 16.95
CA GLU A 329 2.88 -25.16 17.90
C GLU A 329 3.65 -26.46 17.60
N GLU A 330 2.96 -27.51 17.16
CA GLU A 330 3.57 -28.78 16.77
C GLU A 330 4.40 -28.65 15.49
N ILE A 331 3.86 -27.94 14.49
CA ILE A 331 4.55 -27.69 13.21
C ILE A 331 5.77 -26.81 13.44
N GLU A 332 5.65 -25.76 14.26
CA GLU A 332 6.76 -24.86 14.58
C GLU A 332 7.94 -25.62 15.20
N LYS A 333 7.67 -26.51 16.18
CA LYS A 333 8.70 -27.36 16.79
C LYS A 333 9.32 -28.34 15.79
N ALA A 334 8.50 -28.96 14.94
CA ALA A 334 8.98 -29.92 13.95
C ALA A 334 9.79 -29.25 12.81
N LEU A 335 9.44 -28.03 12.42
CA LEU A 335 10.15 -27.25 11.41
C LEU A 335 11.61 -27.02 11.81
N VAL A 336 11.88 -26.62 13.05
CA VAL A 336 13.24 -26.39 13.55
C VAL A 336 14.12 -27.64 13.34
N VAL A 337 13.58 -28.82 13.61
CA VAL A 337 14.30 -30.08 13.39
C VAL A 337 14.51 -30.33 11.89
N LYS A 338 13.46 -30.19 11.06
CA LYS A 338 13.54 -30.45 9.61
C LYS A 338 14.47 -29.49 8.89
N GLU A 339 14.50 -28.22 9.26
CA GLU A 339 15.43 -27.24 8.71
C GLU A 339 16.89 -27.66 8.97
N GLN A 340 17.20 -28.12 10.18
CA GLN A 340 18.55 -28.62 10.49
C GLN A 340 18.90 -29.86 9.67
N GLN A 341 17.97 -30.79 9.45
CA GLN A 341 18.19 -31.96 8.61
C GLN A 341 18.46 -31.57 7.15
N VAL A 342 17.75 -30.56 6.62
CA VAL A 342 17.98 -30.03 5.27
C VAL A 342 19.33 -29.34 5.16
N LEU A 343 19.69 -28.48 6.12
CA LEU A 343 20.96 -27.75 6.12
C LEU A 343 22.16 -28.70 6.23
N LYS A 344 22.01 -29.82 6.94
CA LYS A 344 23.02 -30.89 7.03
C LYS A 344 22.99 -31.86 5.85
N SER A 345 22.11 -31.65 4.86
CA SER A 345 21.92 -32.54 3.71
C SER A 345 21.53 -33.98 4.09
N GLU A 346 20.91 -34.18 5.26
CA GLU A 346 20.40 -35.48 5.71
C GLU A 346 19.10 -35.86 4.95
N ILE A 347 18.31 -34.85 4.57
CA ILE A 347 17.11 -35.00 3.73
C ILE A 347 17.03 -33.84 2.73
N SER A 348 16.35 -34.06 1.60
CA SER A 348 16.10 -32.99 0.62
C SER A 348 15.03 -32.00 1.10
N SER A 349 15.06 -30.77 0.60
CA SER A 349 14.05 -29.73 0.86
C SER A 349 12.63 -30.19 0.52
N PHE A 350 12.45 -30.91 -0.59
CA PHE A 350 11.16 -31.45 -1.00
C PHE A 350 10.65 -32.56 -0.06
N MET A 351 11.54 -33.43 0.41
CA MET A 351 11.17 -34.49 1.35
C MET A 351 10.81 -33.91 2.72
N ALA A 352 11.58 -32.94 3.20
CA ALA A 352 11.27 -32.20 4.44
C ALA A 352 9.89 -31.54 4.35
N ALA A 353 9.60 -30.82 3.26
CA ALA A 353 8.31 -30.18 3.03
C ALA A 353 7.16 -31.20 3.03
N LYS A 354 7.31 -32.33 2.32
CA LYS A 354 6.31 -33.41 2.32
C LYS A 354 6.04 -33.93 3.73
N GLN A 355 7.09 -34.25 4.49
CA GLN A 355 6.94 -34.77 5.86
C GLN A 355 6.25 -33.76 6.80
N MET A 356 6.53 -32.46 6.63
CA MET A 356 5.86 -31.41 7.38
C MET A 356 4.38 -31.27 7.02
N LEU A 357 4.03 -31.40 5.74
CA LEU A 357 2.62 -31.43 5.30
C LEU A 357 1.90 -32.69 5.80
N ASP A 358 2.54 -33.86 5.72
CA ASP A 358 1.99 -35.12 6.22
C ASP A 358 1.72 -35.04 7.75
N LEU A 359 2.59 -34.37 8.51
CA LEU A 359 2.37 -34.11 9.93
C LEU A 359 1.16 -33.20 10.14
N TYR A 360 1.08 -32.09 9.41
CA TYR A 360 -0.02 -31.13 9.49
C TYR A 360 -1.40 -31.72 9.21
N PHE A 361 -1.49 -32.65 8.25
CA PHE A 361 -2.75 -33.31 7.93
C PHE A 361 -3.10 -34.48 8.84
N LYS A 362 -2.16 -34.99 9.66
CA LYS A 362 -2.43 -36.06 10.63
C LYS A 362 -2.99 -35.55 11.96
N THR A 363 -2.69 -34.31 12.31
CA THR A 363 -3.11 -33.71 13.58
C THR A 363 -4.42 -32.92 13.46
N ARG A 364 -5.15 -33.17 12.38
CA ARG A 364 -6.50 -32.69 12.07
C ARG A 364 -7.36 -33.88 11.65
#